data_AF-A0A932FZ31-F1
#
_entry.id   AF-A0A932FZ31-F1
#
_cell.length_a   1.000
_cell.length_b   1.000
_cell.length_c   1.000
_cell.angle_alpha   90.00
_cell.angle_beta   90.00
_cell.angle_gamma   90.00
#
_symmetry.space_group_name_H-M   'P 1'
#
loop_
_entity.id
_entity.type
_entity.pdbx_description
1 polymer ?
#
loop_
_entity_poly.entity_id
_entity_poly.type
_entity_poly.pdbx_seq_one_letter_code
_entity_poly.pdbx_strand_id
1 'polypeptide(L)'
;MLVTTSPLVKTYTLDEFWELPEPEGRYKLELIRGVLFMVPPPDEKIHDPVVSCLISLIDEELIRLGKPGQIFVPRSGIWTYYPDTWLEPDLFYLSRESMARFKDK
;
A
#
# COMPACT_ATOMS: atom_id res chain seq x y z
N MET A 1 -21.66 -3.01 21.26
CA MET A 1 -22.29 -2.42 20.07
C MET A 1 -21.69 -3.11 18.87
N LEU A 2 -22.40 -4.06 18.26
CA LEU A 2 -21.96 -4.69 17.01
C LEU A 2 -22.11 -3.64 15.91
N VAL A 3 -20.98 -3.14 15.41
CA VAL A 3 -20.96 -2.34 14.17
C VAL A 3 -21.08 -3.34 13.03
N THR A 4 -22.30 -3.59 12.57
CA THR A 4 -22.54 -4.37 11.36
C THR A 4 -22.37 -3.43 10.16
N THR A 5 -21.20 -3.42 9.52
CA THR A 5 -21.03 -2.76 8.22
C THR A 5 -21.72 -3.61 7.15
N SER A 6 -22.95 -3.24 6.83
CA SER A 6 -23.80 -3.64 5.69
C SER A 6 -23.55 -5.02 5.04
N PRO A 7 -24.50 -5.98 5.12
CA PRO A 7 -24.38 -7.31 4.49
C PRO A 7 -24.57 -7.30 2.95
N LEU A 8 -24.29 -6.18 2.27
CA LEU A 8 -24.55 -5.97 0.83
C LEU A 8 -23.34 -5.44 0.03
N VAL A 9 -22.16 -5.35 0.62
CA VAL A 9 -20.97 -5.00 -0.15
C VAL A 9 -20.56 -6.22 -0.96
N LYS A 10 -20.67 -6.14 -2.31
CA LYS A 10 -20.11 -7.16 -3.19
C LYS A 10 -18.65 -7.38 -2.80
N THR A 11 -18.30 -8.61 -2.44
CA THR A 11 -16.93 -9.01 -2.20
C THR A 11 -16.28 -9.44 -3.51
N TYR A 12 -14.99 -9.16 -3.65
CA TYR A 12 -14.17 -9.51 -4.80
C TYR A 12 -13.05 -10.42 -4.36
N THR A 13 -12.76 -11.43 -5.15
CA THR A 13 -11.49 -12.15 -5.07
C THR A 13 -10.36 -11.28 -5.61
N LEU A 14 -9.11 -11.65 -5.32
CA LEU A 14 -7.95 -10.97 -5.89
C LEU A 14 -7.93 -11.03 -7.44
N ASP A 15 -8.31 -12.17 -8.03
CA ASP A 15 -8.37 -12.32 -9.48
C ASP A 15 -9.44 -11.41 -10.11
N GLU A 16 -10.63 -11.35 -9.51
CA GLU A 16 -11.68 -10.43 -9.95
C GLU A 16 -11.28 -8.96 -9.80
N PHE A 17 -10.48 -8.63 -8.77
CA PHE A 17 -9.94 -7.29 -8.59
C PHE A 17 -8.98 -6.91 -9.72
N TRP A 18 -8.17 -7.84 -10.22
CA TRP A 18 -7.25 -7.58 -11.33
C TRP A 18 -7.89 -7.37 -12.68
N GLU A 19 -9.09 -7.91 -12.86
CA GLU A 19 -9.89 -7.72 -14.07
C GLU A 19 -10.71 -6.41 -14.03
N LEU A 20 -10.68 -5.66 -12.93
CA LEU A 20 -11.37 -4.37 -12.85
C LEU A 20 -10.70 -3.33 -13.75
N PRO A 21 -11.48 -2.47 -14.42
CA PRO A 21 -10.91 -1.34 -15.15
C PRO A 21 -10.22 -0.38 -14.18
N GLU A 22 -9.09 0.18 -14.60
CA GLU A 22 -8.45 1.28 -13.88
C GLU A 22 -9.41 2.46 -13.75
N PRO A 23 -9.56 3.05 -12.55
CA PRO A 23 -10.43 4.19 -12.36
C PRO A 23 -9.87 5.45 -13.04
N GLU A 24 -10.77 6.30 -13.56
CA GLU A 24 -10.41 7.58 -14.17
C GLU A 24 -9.84 8.57 -13.13
N GLY A 25 -9.21 9.66 -13.58
CA GLY A 25 -8.90 10.80 -12.71
C GLY A 25 -7.82 10.58 -11.65
N ARG A 26 -6.91 9.61 -11.85
CA ARG A 26 -5.82 9.23 -10.91
C ARG A 26 -6.28 8.66 -9.57
N TYR A 27 -7.56 8.31 -9.45
CA TYR A 27 -8.05 7.49 -8.36
C TYR A 27 -7.36 6.13 -8.40
N LYS A 28 -7.44 5.41 -7.28
CA LYS A 28 -6.95 4.04 -7.18
C LYS A 28 -7.96 3.15 -6.49
N LEU A 29 -7.82 1.84 -6.69
CA LEU A 29 -8.60 0.83 -6.00
C LEU A 29 -7.68 0.04 -5.09
N GLU A 30 -8.11 -0.14 -3.85
CA GLU A 30 -7.52 -1.09 -2.91
C GLU A 30 -8.55 -2.16 -2.58
N LEU A 31 -8.08 -3.39 -2.39
CA LEU A 31 -8.89 -4.52 -1.96
C LEU A 31 -8.49 -4.87 -0.53
N ILE A 32 -9.42 -4.83 0.41
CA ILE A 32 -9.15 -5.19 1.81
C ILE A 32 -10.14 -6.26 2.22
N ARG A 33 -9.65 -7.51 2.34
CA ARG A 33 -10.46 -8.69 2.68
C ARG A 33 -11.71 -8.82 1.81
N GLY A 34 -11.53 -8.67 0.50
CA GLY A 34 -12.56 -8.74 -0.49
C GLY A 34 -13.41 -7.48 -0.65
N VAL A 35 -13.22 -6.44 0.16
CA VAL A 35 -13.96 -5.17 0.05
C VAL A 35 -13.15 -4.17 -0.78
N LEU A 36 -13.78 -3.58 -1.79
CA LEU A 36 -13.16 -2.53 -2.61
C LEU A 36 -13.26 -1.17 -1.94
N PHE A 37 -12.13 -0.47 -1.91
CA PHE A 37 -12.01 0.92 -1.48
C PHE A 37 -11.49 1.75 -2.65
N MET A 38 -12.14 2.87 -2.93
CA MET A 38 -11.66 3.84 -3.89
C MET A 38 -10.84 4.91 -3.16
N VAL A 39 -9.57 5.02 -3.52
CA VAL A 39 -8.63 5.99 -2.95
C VAL A 39 -8.61 7.21 -3.85
N PRO A 40 -8.90 8.42 -3.32
CA PRO A 40 -8.79 9.64 -4.10
C PRO A 40 -7.33 9.93 -4.45
N PRO A 41 -7.06 10.67 -5.54
CA PRO A 41 -5.72 11.17 -5.80
C PRO A 41 -5.20 11.99 -4.61
N PRO A 42 -3.90 11.89 -4.29
CA PRO A 42 -3.30 12.64 -3.19
C PRO A 42 -3.40 14.14 -3.45
N ASP A 43 -3.50 14.92 -2.37
CA ASP A 43 -3.38 16.37 -2.44
C ASP A 43 -1.92 16.76 -2.67
N GLU A 44 -1.59 17.12 -3.91
CA GLU A 44 -0.22 17.51 -4.31
C GLU A 44 0.36 18.67 -3.49
N LYS A 45 -0.48 19.50 -2.85
CA LYS A 45 -0.02 20.65 -2.05
C LYS A 45 0.38 20.26 -0.63
N ILE A 46 -0.17 19.18 -0.10
CA ILE A 46 0.00 18.79 1.31
C ILE A 46 0.56 17.38 1.43
N HIS A 47 -0.01 16.40 0.74
CA HIS A 47 0.39 14.99 0.82
C HIS A 47 1.80 14.79 0.25
N ASP A 48 2.05 15.20 -0.98
CA ASP A 48 3.35 14.96 -1.64
C ASP A 48 4.54 15.59 -0.88
N PRO A 49 4.47 16.86 -0.39
CA PRO A 49 5.54 17.44 0.41
C PRO A 49 5.76 16.71 1.75
N VAL A 50 4.69 16.24 2.40
CA VAL A 50 4.77 15.50 3.66
C VAL A 50 5.44 14.15 3.45
N VAL A 51 5.04 13.41 2.41
CA VAL A 51 5.66 12.13 2.07
C VAL A 51 7.14 12.32 1.72
N SER A 52 7.47 13.33 0.91
CA SER A 52 8.86 13.65 0.55
C SER A 52 9.73 13.95 1.79
N CYS A 53 9.23 14.78 2.71
CA CYS A 53 9.90 15.09 3.97
C CYS A 53 10.11 13.83 4.82
N LEU A 54 9.07 13.00 4.94
CA LEU A 54 9.13 11.76 5.72
C LEU A 54 10.16 10.78 5.16
N ILE A 55 10.27 10.65 3.83
CA ILE A 55 11.28 9.80 3.18
C ILE A 55 12.69 10.26 3.56
N SER A 56 12.97 11.56 3.46
CA SER A 56 14.30 12.10 3.81
C SER A 56 14.65 11.80 5.27
N LEU A 57 13.71 12.03 6.20
CA LEU A 57 13.93 11.78 7.63
C LEU A 57 14.16 10.30 7.93
N ILE A 58 13.41 9.40 7.30
CA ILE A 58 13.57 7.96 7.49
C ILE A 58 14.91 7.49 6.92
N ASP A 59 15.27 7.94 5.72
CA ASP A 59 16.53 7.53 5.07
C ASP A 59 17.75 7.97 5.88
N GLU A 60 17.78 9.23 6.35
CA GLU A 60 18.83 9.75 7.24
C GLU A 60 18.95 8.91 8.52
N GLU A 61 17.83 8.57 9.15
CA GLU A 61 17.82 7.79 10.37
C GLU A 61 18.25 6.34 10.15
N LEU A 62 17.87 5.71 9.04
CA LEU A 62 18.30 4.36 8.68
C LEU A 62 19.81 4.32 8.42
N ILE A 63 20.37 5.33 7.76
CA ILE A 63 21.82 5.49 7.57
C ILE A 63 22.50 5.63 8.93
N ARG A 64 22.01 6.52 9.80
CA ARG A 64 22.57 6.75 11.14
C ARG A 64 22.57 5.50 12.01
N LEU A 65 21.51 4.70 11.94
CA LEU A 65 21.37 3.44 12.68
C LEU A 65 22.14 2.26 12.05
N GLY A 66 22.74 2.43 10.87
CA GLY A 66 23.38 1.34 10.14
C GLY A 66 22.39 0.22 9.77
N LYS A 67 21.13 0.56 9.47
CA LYS A 67 20.05 -0.38 9.15
C LYS A 67 19.75 -0.36 7.65
N PRO A 68 20.58 -1.01 6.81
CA PRO A 68 20.39 -0.97 5.39
C PRO A 68 19.10 -1.68 4.97
N GLY A 69 18.43 -1.12 3.98
CA GLY A 69 17.22 -1.65 3.38
C GLY A 69 16.78 -0.79 2.20
N GLN A 70 15.52 -0.90 1.82
CA GLN A 70 14.94 -0.12 0.74
C GLN A 70 13.60 0.45 1.19
N ILE A 71 13.42 1.75 0.97
CA ILE A 71 12.14 2.45 1.12
C ILE A 71 11.45 2.42 -0.25
N PHE A 72 10.16 2.07 -0.26
CA PHE A 72 9.32 2.03 -1.44
C PHE A 72 8.22 3.09 -1.33
N VAL A 73 8.11 3.93 -2.36
CA VAL A 73 7.27 5.13 -2.38
C VAL A 73 6.91 5.53 -3.81
N PRO A 74 5.80 6.26 -3.94
CA PRO A 74 4.48 5.84 -3.51
C PRO A 74 3.92 4.78 -4.48
N ARG A 75 2.85 4.08 -4.08
CA ARG A 75 2.08 3.17 -4.96
C ARG A 75 2.85 1.94 -5.45
N SER A 76 3.76 1.44 -4.62
CA SER A 76 4.26 0.08 -4.79
C SER A 76 3.28 -0.87 -4.13
N GLY A 77 2.61 -1.68 -4.94
CA GLY A 77 1.60 -2.60 -4.47
C GLY A 77 2.16 -3.69 -3.57
N ILE A 78 1.44 -4.01 -2.49
CA ILE A 78 1.72 -5.16 -1.65
C ILE A 78 0.57 -6.16 -1.75
N TRP A 79 0.93 -7.39 -2.10
CA TRP A 79 0.07 -8.54 -1.90
C TRP A 79 0.46 -9.19 -0.59
N THR A 80 -0.43 -9.10 0.40
CA THR A 80 -0.16 -9.63 1.74
C THR A 80 -0.63 -11.08 1.86
N TYR A 81 -0.23 -11.76 2.95
CA TYR A 81 -0.70 -13.12 3.25
C TYR A 81 -2.22 -13.20 3.44
N TYR A 82 -2.91 -12.08 3.69
CA TYR A 82 -4.36 -12.08 3.83
C TYR A 82 -5.01 -12.36 2.48
N PRO A 83 -5.92 -13.36 2.39
CA PRO A 83 -6.69 -13.60 1.18
C PRO A 83 -7.41 -12.32 0.73
N ASP A 84 -7.53 -12.16 -0.59
CA ASP A 84 -8.29 -11.08 -1.22
C ASP A 84 -7.93 -9.70 -0.68
N THR A 85 -6.63 -9.41 -0.60
CA THR A 85 -6.11 -8.13 -0.14
C THR A 85 -4.99 -7.63 -1.04
N TRP A 86 -5.20 -6.45 -1.62
CA TRP A 86 -4.23 -5.66 -2.37
C TRP A 86 -4.22 -4.23 -1.83
N LEU A 87 -3.03 -3.75 -1.46
CA LEU A 87 -2.84 -2.40 -0.93
C LEU A 87 -1.75 -1.68 -1.72
N GLU A 88 -1.86 -0.36 -1.82
CA GLU A 88 -0.85 0.55 -2.36
C GLU A 88 -0.45 1.55 -1.27
N PRO A 89 0.35 1.15 -0.27
CA PRO A 89 0.76 2.06 0.79
C PRO A 89 1.51 3.28 0.23
N ASP A 90 1.34 4.43 0.89
CA ASP A 90 2.10 5.65 0.56
C ASP A 90 3.61 5.42 0.71
N LEU A 91 4.02 4.67 1.74
CA LEU A 91 5.40 4.36 2.05
C LEU A 91 5.51 3.05 2.82
N PHE A 92 6.50 2.22 2.47
CA PHE A 92 6.95 1.13 3.34
C PHE A 92 8.45 0.89 3.22
N TYR A 93 9.03 0.26 4.24
CA TYR A 93 10.44 -0.09 4.31
C TYR A 93 10.60 -1.61 4.36
N LEU A 94 11.49 -2.14 3.53
CA LEU A 94 11.97 -3.52 3.63
C LEU A 94 13.44 -3.51 4.04
N SER A 95 13.75 -4.18 5.16
CA SER A 95 15.13 -4.41 5.58
C SER A 95 15.82 -5.37 4.60
N ARG A 96 17.17 -5.36 4.58
CA ARG A 96 17.94 -6.37 3.84
C ARG A 96 17.53 -7.81 4.18
N GLU A 97 17.23 -8.08 5.45
CA GLU A 97 16.79 -9.39 5.89
C GLU A 97 15.43 -9.78 5.27
N SER A 98 14.45 -8.87 5.31
CA SER A 98 13.15 -9.12 4.70
C SER A 98 13.25 -9.35 3.20
N MET A 99 14.06 -8.55 2.50
CA MET A 99 14.28 -8.71 1.06
C MET A 99 14.97 -10.03 0.71
N ALA A 100 15.93 -10.49 1.52
CA ALA A 100 16.58 -11.78 1.30
C ALA A 100 15.56 -12.92 1.35
N ARG A 101 14.63 -12.90 2.32
CA ARG A 101 13.56 -13.90 2.44
C ARG A 101 12.62 -13.97 1.22
N PHE A 102 12.51 -12.90 0.44
CA PHE A 102 11.69 -12.88 -0.78
C PHE A 102 12.43 -13.40 -2.01
N LYS A 103 13.77 -13.36 -2.04
CA LYS A 103 14.57 -13.87 -3.18
C LYS A 103 14.70 -15.39 -3.20
N ASP A 104 14.52 -16.02 -2.05
CA ASP A 104 14.64 -17.48 -1.87
C ASP A 104 13.30 -18.23 -2.10
N LYS A 105 12.28 -17.55 -2.65
CA LYS A 105 11.00 -18.12 -3.07
C LYS A 105 10.82 -17.94 -4.57
#